data_AF-I4HRH6-F1
#
_entry.id   AF-I4HRH6-F1
#
_cell.length_a   1.000
_cell.length_b   1.000
_cell.length_c   1.000
_cell.angle_alpha   90.00
_cell.angle_beta   90.00
_cell.angle_gamma   90.00
#
_symmetry.space_group_name_H-M   'P 1'
#
loop_
_entity.id
_entity.type
_entity.pdbx_description
1 polymer ?
#
loop_
_entity_poly.entity_id
_entity_poly.type
_entity_poly.pdbx_seq_one_letter_code
_entity_poly.pdbx_strand_id
1 'polypeptide(L)'
;MIERHRRRLANGEERVYTYGVGADGERQSLSIRSVDDSLSIPCYRRAEKERVVAALLANASLLVVGEAGAGKTFLAERVIEDLWGRGFPVAAPAIGTVKQMLLEIAGDLGVDTETLEGKPMTAQQLQETIAEWLESNVAFLVMDNAHRFPVSLRCWLEKLHLQGQPILLLATYPPARDIFLKLPRIELEALPERAIREIMEGEANDLGLRVTPGKLADWQQRAIGNPMLAKRVVKEEYLGLEGNNYDHTQWIDGTPLLIAVLMGFMILRFLGLGLNNTSLYLIGGILTVAVGMVRLMIYSLPRQSNRLGR
;
A
#
# COMPACT_ATOMS: atom_id res chain seq x y z
N MET A 1 1.74 2.91 -33.13
CA MET A 1 1.71 4.39 -33.36
C MET A 1 0.60 4.97 -32.48
N ILE A 2 0.79 6.14 -31.86
CA ILE A 2 -0.23 6.73 -30.97
C ILE A 2 -1.02 7.79 -31.74
N GLU A 3 -2.33 7.60 -31.90
CA GLU A 3 -3.24 8.58 -32.50
C GLU A 3 -4.16 9.20 -31.45
N ARG A 4 -4.35 10.52 -31.52
CA ARG A 4 -5.21 11.29 -30.60
C ARG A 4 -6.40 11.83 -31.38
N HIS A 5 -7.60 11.43 -31.00
CA HIS A 5 -8.84 11.88 -31.63
C HIS A 5 -9.66 12.73 -30.65
N ARG A 6 -10.02 13.96 -31.05
CA ARG A 6 -10.89 14.82 -30.24
C ARG A 6 -12.33 14.63 -30.69
N ARG A 7 -13.23 14.30 -29.76
CA ARG A 7 -14.67 14.22 -30.03
C ARG A 7 -15.42 15.13 -29.08
N ARG A 8 -16.33 15.92 -29.65
CA ARG A 8 -17.24 16.80 -28.91
C ARG A 8 -18.51 16.03 -28.60
N LEU A 9 -18.85 15.93 -27.31
CA LEU A 9 -20.04 15.23 -26.85
C LEU A 9 -21.28 16.15 -26.91
N ALA A 10 -22.48 15.56 -26.87
CA ALA A 10 -23.74 16.28 -26.98
C ALA A 10 -24.00 17.30 -25.84
N ASN A 11 -23.26 17.19 -24.74
CA ASN A 11 -23.28 18.11 -23.60
C ASN A 11 -22.29 19.30 -23.74
N GLY A 12 -21.57 19.42 -24.87
CA GLY A 12 -20.61 20.48 -25.14
C GLY A 12 -19.18 20.23 -24.64
N GLU A 13 -18.94 19.12 -23.91
CA GLU A 13 -17.60 18.74 -23.46
C GLU A 13 -16.77 18.17 -24.63
N GLU A 14 -15.51 18.60 -24.75
CA GLU A 14 -14.52 17.97 -25.64
C GLU A 14 -13.73 16.90 -24.88
N ARG A 15 -13.76 15.67 -25.38
CA ARG A 15 -12.94 14.57 -24.85
C ARG A 15 -11.91 14.12 -25.88
N VAL A 16 -10.67 13.96 -25.42
CA VAL A 16 -9.55 13.47 -26.21
C VAL A 16 -9.40 11.98 -25.95
N TYR A 17 -9.61 11.17 -26.97
CA TYR A 17 -9.45 9.73 -26.93
C TYR A 17 -8.07 9.40 -27.52
N THR A 18 -7.27 8.65 -26.77
CA THR A 18 -5.95 8.18 -27.23
C THR A 18 -6.06 6.71 -27.57
N TYR A 19 -5.60 6.33 -28.76
CA TYR A 19 -5.64 4.94 -29.22
C TYR A 19 -4.22 4.43 -29.40
N GLY A 20 -3.99 3.19 -28.96
CA GLY A 20 -2.84 2.41 -29.37
C GLY A 20 -3.16 1.75 -30.71
N VAL A 21 -2.41 2.08 -31.77
CA VAL A 21 -2.53 1.41 -33.06
C VAL A 21 -1.41 0.36 -33.17
N GLY A 22 -1.81 -0.92 -33.17
CA GLY A 22 -0.93 -2.05 -33.43
C GLY A 22 -0.48 -2.13 -34.89
N ALA A 23 0.53 -2.96 -35.18
CA ALA A 23 1.08 -3.10 -36.55
C ALA A 23 0.05 -3.60 -37.58
N ASP A 24 -1.03 -4.24 -37.11
CA ASP A 24 -2.08 -4.83 -37.94
C ASP A 24 -3.28 -3.88 -38.15
N GLY A 25 -3.21 -2.64 -37.64
CA GLY A 25 -4.27 -1.63 -37.79
C GLY A 25 -5.41 -1.71 -36.76
N GLU A 26 -5.38 -2.69 -35.85
CA GLU A 26 -6.34 -2.76 -34.75
C GLU A 26 -6.14 -1.62 -33.74
N ARG A 27 -7.26 -1.02 -33.32
CA ARG A 27 -7.32 0.14 -32.44
C ARG A 27 -7.77 -0.29 -31.05
N GLN A 28 -6.87 -0.31 -30.09
CA GLN A 28 -7.22 -0.50 -28.68
C GLN A 28 -7.45 0.86 -28.01
N SER A 29 -8.58 1.00 -27.31
CA SER A 29 -8.90 2.20 -26.53
C SER A 29 -8.01 2.25 -25.29
N LEU A 30 -7.16 3.26 -25.20
CA LEU A 30 -6.38 3.51 -23.98
C LEU A 30 -7.28 4.26 -23.01
N SER A 31 -7.66 3.61 -21.92
CA SER A 31 -8.38 4.25 -20.83
C SER A 31 -7.53 5.39 -20.24
N ILE A 32 -8.22 6.44 -19.84
CA ILE A 32 -7.69 7.73 -19.43
C ILE A 32 -6.77 7.55 -18.21
N ARG A 33 -5.46 7.64 -18.42
CA ARG A 33 -4.52 8.05 -17.37
C ARG A 33 -3.55 9.05 -17.98
N SER A 34 -3.52 10.26 -17.41
CA SER A 34 -2.50 11.26 -17.68
C SER A 34 -1.15 10.63 -17.36
N VAL A 35 -0.40 10.28 -18.40
CA VAL A 35 1.05 10.08 -18.28
C VAL A 35 1.63 11.46 -18.02
N ASP A 36 1.59 11.90 -16.76
CA ASP A 36 2.41 13.03 -16.33
C ASP A 36 3.85 12.54 -16.33
N ASP A 37 4.59 13.01 -17.32
CA ASP A 37 6.02 12.80 -17.54
C ASP A 37 6.83 13.65 -16.53
N SER A 38 6.46 13.59 -15.24
CA SER A 38 7.23 14.21 -14.16
C SER A 38 8.38 13.27 -13.79
N LEU A 39 9.60 13.73 -14.06
CA LEU A 39 10.90 13.22 -13.63
C LEU A 39 10.79 11.95 -12.77
N SER A 40 10.99 10.79 -13.40
CA SER A 40 10.70 9.47 -12.83
C SER A 40 11.30 9.31 -11.44
N ILE A 41 10.49 9.45 -10.40
CA ILE A 41 10.89 9.11 -9.04
C ILE A 41 11.33 7.64 -9.07
N PRO A 42 12.61 7.34 -8.77
CA PRO A 42 13.09 5.96 -8.80
C PRO A 42 12.21 5.11 -7.89
N CYS A 43 11.88 3.89 -8.33
CA CYS A 43 10.98 3.00 -7.60
C CYS A 43 11.59 2.63 -6.24
N TYR A 44 11.19 3.34 -5.19
CA TYR A 44 11.70 3.16 -3.82
C TYR A 44 11.17 1.87 -3.14
N ARG A 45 10.25 1.14 -3.78
CA ARG A 45 9.73 -0.17 -3.37
C ARG A 45 10.15 -1.29 -4.34
N ARG A 46 11.36 -1.22 -4.88
CA ARG A 46 11.81 -2.14 -5.93
C ARG A 46 11.77 -3.61 -5.49
N ALA A 47 12.24 -3.91 -4.29
CA ALA A 47 12.29 -5.28 -3.78
C ALA A 47 10.89 -5.87 -3.55
N GLU A 48 9.93 -5.06 -3.09
CA GLU A 48 8.53 -5.47 -2.96
C GLU A 48 7.88 -5.62 -4.34
N LYS A 49 8.15 -4.70 -5.27
CA LYS A 49 7.65 -4.78 -6.66
C LYS A 49 8.09 -6.08 -7.33
N GLU A 50 9.39 -6.39 -7.28
CA GLU A 50 9.95 -7.61 -7.89
C GLU A 50 9.33 -8.88 -7.26
N ARG A 51 9.14 -8.91 -5.93
CA ARG A 51 8.47 -10.02 -5.24
C ARG A 51 7.01 -10.18 -5.67
N VAL A 52 6.26 -9.07 -5.73
CA VAL A 52 4.84 -9.08 -6.13
C VAL A 52 4.69 -9.53 -7.59
N VAL A 53 5.49 -8.98 -8.50
CA VAL A 53 5.46 -9.36 -9.92
C VAL A 53 5.82 -10.85 -10.10
N ALA A 54 6.87 -11.33 -9.42
CA ALA A 54 7.26 -12.73 -9.50
C ALA A 54 6.17 -13.68 -9.01
N ALA A 55 5.49 -13.34 -7.92
CA ALA A 55 4.39 -14.13 -7.39
C ALA A 55 3.15 -14.13 -8.31
N LEU A 56 2.78 -12.97 -8.87
CA LEU A 56 1.69 -12.89 -9.85
C LEU A 56 1.98 -13.75 -11.07
N LEU A 57 3.20 -13.66 -11.63
CA LEU A 57 3.62 -14.49 -12.77
C LEU A 57 3.65 -15.99 -12.45
N ALA A 58 3.77 -16.36 -11.17
CA ALA A 58 3.64 -17.74 -10.69
C ALA A 58 2.17 -18.15 -10.44
N ASN A 59 1.19 -17.39 -10.94
CA ASN A 59 -0.24 -17.55 -10.71
C ASN A 59 -0.65 -17.52 -9.23
N ALA A 60 0.14 -16.85 -8.37
CA ALA A 60 -0.21 -16.66 -6.97
C ALA A 60 -0.95 -15.35 -6.76
N SER A 61 -1.98 -15.39 -5.91
CA SER A 61 -2.65 -14.19 -5.41
C SER A 61 -1.96 -13.69 -4.14
N LEU A 62 -1.90 -12.38 -3.93
CA LEU A 62 -1.20 -11.75 -2.81
C LEU A 62 -2.02 -10.63 -2.17
N LEU A 63 -1.82 -10.44 -0.86
CA LEU A 63 -2.31 -9.29 -0.11
C LEU A 63 -1.15 -8.41 0.36
N VAL A 64 -1.08 -7.18 -0.13
CA VAL A 64 -0.15 -6.16 0.36
C VAL A 64 -0.84 -5.30 1.41
N VAL A 65 -0.27 -5.26 2.62
CA VAL A 65 -0.76 -4.48 3.75
C VAL A 65 0.28 -3.44 4.15
N GLY A 66 -0.16 -2.30 4.66
CA GLY A 66 0.72 -1.31 5.26
C GLY A 66 -0.05 -0.11 5.75
N GLU A 67 0.59 0.75 6.54
CA GLU A 67 -0.03 1.97 7.06
C GLU A 67 -0.51 2.91 5.94
N ALA A 68 -1.39 3.85 6.28
CA ALA A 68 -1.83 4.88 5.36
C ALA A 68 -0.60 5.70 4.90
N GLY A 69 -0.45 5.90 3.59
CA GLY A 69 0.71 6.61 3.05
C GLY A 69 1.99 5.79 2.88
N ALA A 70 2.02 4.51 3.26
CA ALA A 70 3.21 3.64 3.12
C ALA A 70 3.70 3.39 1.67
N GLY A 71 2.97 3.89 0.65
CA GLY A 71 3.31 3.74 -0.76
C GLY A 71 2.66 2.54 -1.46
N LYS A 72 1.51 2.04 -0.95
CA LYS A 72 0.74 0.94 -1.56
C LYS A 72 0.28 1.27 -2.98
N THR A 73 -0.40 2.40 -3.17
CA THR A 73 -0.90 2.83 -4.49
C THR A 73 0.26 3.01 -5.48
N PHE A 74 1.35 3.66 -5.06
CA PHE A 74 2.58 3.77 -5.87
C PHE A 74 3.15 2.40 -6.26
N LEU A 75 3.19 1.44 -5.32
CA LEU A 75 3.62 0.08 -5.62
C LEU A 75 2.70 -0.60 -6.63
N ALA A 76 1.37 -0.44 -6.50
CA ALA A 76 0.39 -0.98 -7.44
C ALA A 76 0.61 -0.42 -8.86
N GLU A 77 0.79 0.89 -8.99
CA GLU A 77 1.10 1.54 -10.28
C GLU A 77 2.36 0.97 -10.93
N ARG A 78 3.45 0.84 -10.16
CA ARG A 78 4.71 0.25 -10.66
C ARG A 78 4.58 -1.22 -11.04
N VAL A 79 3.72 -1.98 -10.37
CA VAL A 79 3.43 -3.39 -10.72
C VAL A 79 2.61 -3.44 -12.02
N ILE A 80 1.60 -2.59 -12.17
CA ILE A 80 0.78 -2.50 -13.38
C ILE A 80 1.65 -2.14 -14.59
N GLU A 81 2.50 -1.12 -14.47
CA GLU A 81 3.44 -0.71 -15.52
C GLU A 81 4.38 -1.86 -15.94
N ASP A 82 4.90 -2.65 -14.99
CA ASP A 82 5.80 -3.78 -15.27
C ASP A 82 5.07 -4.92 -15.99
N LEU A 83 3.84 -5.24 -15.56
CA LEU A 83 3.02 -6.29 -16.18
C LEU A 83 2.55 -5.90 -17.59
N TRP A 84 2.13 -4.65 -17.79
CA TRP A 84 1.80 -4.11 -19.11
C TRP A 84 3.04 -4.06 -20.02
N GLY A 85 4.19 -3.64 -19.49
CA GLY A 85 5.46 -3.65 -20.23
C GLY A 85 5.88 -5.06 -20.71
N ARG A 86 5.38 -6.10 -20.05
CA ARG A 86 5.56 -7.51 -20.45
C ARG A 86 4.46 -8.05 -21.37
N GLY A 87 3.47 -7.24 -21.73
CA GLY A 87 2.39 -7.59 -22.66
C GLY A 87 1.22 -8.34 -22.03
N PHE A 88 1.09 -8.36 -20.70
CA PHE A 88 -0.06 -9.00 -20.04
C PHE A 88 -1.22 -8.00 -19.86
N PRO A 89 -2.47 -8.43 -20.08
CA PRO A 89 -3.63 -7.62 -19.71
C PRO A 89 -3.72 -7.50 -18.18
N VAL A 90 -4.00 -6.28 -17.71
CA VAL A 90 -4.10 -5.97 -16.27
C VAL A 90 -5.32 -5.10 -16.07
N ALA A 91 -6.23 -5.54 -15.18
CA ALA A 91 -7.36 -4.74 -14.74
C ALA A 91 -7.08 -4.09 -13.38
N ALA A 92 -7.25 -2.78 -13.30
CA ALA A 92 -6.94 -2.01 -12.10
C ALA A 92 -7.98 -0.90 -11.87
N PRO A 93 -9.21 -1.26 -11.45
CA PRO A 93 -10.31 -0.32 -11.32
C PRO A 93 -10.07 0.69 -10.20
N ALA A 94 -10.55 1.91 -10.42
CA ALA A 94 -10.67 2.91 -9.38
C ALA A 94 -11.79 2.54 -8.40
N ILE A 95 -11.71 3.05 -7.17
CA ILE A 95 -12.76 2.82 -6.17
C ILE A 95 -14.05 3.49 -6.63
N GLY A 96 -15.12 2.70 -6.72
CA GLY A 96 -16.45 3.20 -7.06
C GLY A 96 -17.55 2.27 -6.57
N THR A 97 -18.70 2.32 -7.24
CA THR A 97 -19.74 1.30 -7.06
C THR A 97 -19.29 -0.04 -7.66
N VAL A 98 -19.90 -1.15 -7.21
CA VAL A 98 -19.59 -2.49 -7.76
C VAL A 98 -19.75 -2.51 -9.28
N LYS A 99 -20.82 -1.92 -9.80
CA LYS A 99 -21.06 -1.87 -11.25
C LYS A 99 -19.99 -1.06 -11.98
N GLN A 100 -19.57 0.09 -11.46
CA GLN A 100 -18.51 0.90 -12.06
C GLN A 100 -17.18 0.15 -12.09
N MET A 101 -16.79 -0.46 -10.96
CA MET A 101 -15.55 -1.25 -10.90
C MET A 101 -15.58 -2.43 -11.88
N LEU A 102 -16.70 -3.13 -12.01
CA LEU A 102 -16.84 -4.22 -12.98
C LEU A 102 -16.79 -3.74 -14.43
N LEU A 103 -17.37 -2.58 -14.74
CA LEU A 103 -17.27 -1.97 -16.07
C LEU A 103 -15.84 -1.56 -16.40
N GLU A 104 -15.10 -1.02 -15.43
CA GLU A 104 -13.69 -0.69 -15.60
C GLU A 104 -12.85 -1.95 -15.80
N ILE A 105 -13.08 -3.01 -15.02
CA ILE A 105 -12.42 -4.31 -15.23
C ILE A 105 -12.72 -4.87 -16.61
N ALA A 106 -14.00 -4.89 -17.02
CA ALA A 106 -14.39 -5.37 -18.34
C ALA A 106 -13.71 -4.54 -19.46
N GLY A 107 -13.67 -3.21 -19.31
CA GLY A 107 -12.99 -2.32 -20.25
C GLY A 107 -11.48 -2.57 -20.32
N ASP A 108 -10.81 -2.74 -19.19
CA ASP A 108 -9.37 -3.03 -19.13
C ASP A 108 -9.02 -4.40 -19.74
N LEU A 109 -9.93 -5.37 -19.66
CA LEU A 109 -9.75 -6.72 -20.21
C LEU A 109 -10.27 -6.87 -21.66
N GLY A 110 -10.98 -5.87 -22.19
CA GLY A 110 -11.62 -5.96 -23.50
C GLY A 110 -12.84 -6.89 -23.53
N VAL A 111 -13.54 -7.05 -22.40
CA VAL A 111 -14.76 -7.85 -22.28
C VAL A 111 -15.98 -6.97 -22.62
N ASP A 112 -16.89 -7.50 -23.44
CA ASP A 112 -18.12 -6.80 -23.80
C ASP A 112 -19.00 -6.52 -22.58
N THR A 113 -19.50 -5.30 -22.48
CA THR A 113 -20.36 -4.84 -21.36
C THR A 113 -21.86 -4.87 -21.70
N GLU A 114 -22.19 -5.27 -22.92
CA GLU A 114 -23.56 -5.35 -23.43
C GLU A 114 -23.89 -6.79 -23.82
N THR A 115 -25.14 -7.19 -23.62
CA THR A 115 -25.62 -8.50 -24.06
C THR A 115 -25.67 -8.58 -25.58
N LEU A 116 -25.87 -9.79 -26.13
CA LEU A 116 -26.09 -10.00 -27.57
C LEU A 116 -27.26 -9.17 -28.15
N GLU A 117 -28.18 -8.73 -27.30
CA GLU A 117 -29.31 -7.86 -27.67
C GLU A 117 -28.98 -6.36 -27.61
N GLY A 118 -27.73 -5.98 -27.31
CA GLY A 118 -27.29 -4.59 -27.13
C GLY A 118 -27.78 -3.93 -25.84
N LYS A 119 -28.16 -4.72 -24.82
CA LYS A 119 -28.60 -4.18 -23.51
C LYS A 119 -27.43 -4.15 -22.54
N PRO A 120 -27.30 -3.10 -21.69
CA PRO A 120 -26.24 -3.04 -20.70
C PRO A 120 -26.37 -4.17 -19.69
N MET A 121 -25.26 -4.88 -19.43
CA MET A 121 -25.25 -5.98 -18.48
C MET A 121 -25.53 -5.51 -17.04
N THR A 122 -26.15 -6.39 -16.26
CA THR A 122 -26.26 -6.26 -14.80
C THR A 122 -24.91 -6.55 -14.13
N ALA A 123 -24.76 -6.16 -12.85
CA ALA A 123 -23.52 -6.43 -12.11
C ALA A 123 -23.23 -7.94 -11.99
N GLN A 124 -24.26 -8.78 -11.86
CA GLN A 124 -24.10 -10.22 -11.80
C GLN A 124 -23.66 -10.79 -13.16
N GLN A 125 -24.28 -10.36 -14.26
CA GLN A 125 -23.88 -10.76 -15.61
C GLN A 125 -22.44 -10.34 -15.93
N LEU A 126 -22.02 -9.14 -15.53
CA LEU A 126 -20.63 -8.70 -15.66
C LEU A 126 -19.67 -9.60 -14.86
N GLN A 127 -20.04 -9.96 -13.62
CA GLN A 127 -19.22 -10.85 -12.79
C GLN A 127 -19.04 -12.24 -13.42
N GLU A 128 -20.09 -12.79 -14.00
CA GLU A 128 -20.07 -14.09 -14.68
C GLU A 128 -19.26 -14.01 -15.98
N THR A 129 -19.54 -13.02 -16.83
CA THR A 129 -18.85 -12.82 -18.12
C THR A 129 -17.34 -12.59 -17.93
N ILE A 130 -16.95 -11.76 -16.96
CA ILE A 130 -15.53 -11.52 -16.64
C ILE A 130 -14.89 -12.81 -16.11
N ALA A 131 -15.57 -13.58 -15.25
CA ALA A 131 -15.03 -14.82 -14.72
C ALA A 131 -14.81 -15.86 -15.83
N GLU A 132 -15.78 -16.04 -16.73
CA GLU A 132 -15.67 -16.94 -17.89
C GLU A 132 -14.52 -16.54 -18.81
N TRP A 133 -14.35 -15.23 -19.07
CA TRP A 133 -13.23 -14.75 -19.87
C TRP A 133 -11.88 -15.05 -19.21
N LEU A 134 -11.77 -14.86 -17.89
CA LEU A 134 -10.55 -15.12 -17.11
C LEU A 134 -10.19 -16.61 -17.02
N GLU A 135 -11.15 -17.54 -17.19
CA GLU A 135 -10.84 -18.97 -17.24
C GLU A 135 -10.01 -19.35 -18.48
N SER A 136 -10.18 -18.62 -19.58
CA SER A 136 -9.53 -18.91 -20.87
C SER A 136 -8.36 -17.98 -21.19
N ASN A 137 -8.18 -16.89 -20.44
CA ASN A 137 -7.21 -15.84 -20.74
C ASN A 137 -6.33 -15.53 -19.54
N VAL A 138 -5.02 -15.36 -19.78
CA VAL A 138 -4.07 -14.95 -18.74
C VAL A 138 -4.16 -13.44 -18.56
N ALA A 139 -4.68 -13.00 -17.42
CA ALA A 139 -4.73 -11.60 -17.01
C ALA A 139 -4.42 -11.43 -15.53
N PHE A 140 -4.12 -10.21 -15.10
CA PHE A 140 -3.87 -9.89 -13.69
C PHE A 140 -4.89 -8.89 -13.15
N LEU A 141 -5.39 -9.16 -11.95
CA LEU A 141 -6.29 -8.23 -11.24
C LEU A 141 -5.52 -7.49 -10.15
N VAL A 142 -5.41 -6.17 -10.27
CA VAL A 142 -4.73 -5.32 -9.28
C VAL A 142 -5.76 -4.42 -8.59
N MET A 143 -6.07 -4.71 -7.34
CA MET A 143 -7.16 -4.10 -6.61
C MET A 143 -6.63 -3.26 -5.44
N ASP A 144 -6.54 -1.95 -5.64
CA ASP A 144 -6.12 -1.03 -4.58
C ASP A 144 -7.26 -0.71 -3.61
N ASN A 145 -6.91 -0.37 -2.37
CA ASN A 145 -7.83 -0.03 -1.28
C ASN A 145 -8.94 -1.07 -1.04
N ALA A 146 -8.63 -2.36 -1.21
CA ALA A 146 -9.58 -3.47 -1.15
C ALA A 146 -10.36 -3.56 0.17
N HIS A 147 -9.81 -3.02 1.28
CA HIS A 147 -10.51 -2.91 2.57
C HIS A 147 -11.82 -2.11 2.51
N ARG A 148 -12.02 -1.28 1.47
CA ARG A 148 -13.26 -0.52 1.24
C ARG A 148 -14.30 -1.27 0.42
N PHE A 149 -13.97 -2.44 -0.11
CA PHE A 149 -14.85 -3.15 -1.03
C PHE A 149 -16.08 -3.75 -0.31
N PRO A 150 -17.26 -3.66 -0.94
CA PRO A 150 -18.47 -4.27 -0.41
C PRO A 150 -18.32 -5.80 -0.38
N VAL A 151 -19.09 -6.45 0.51
CA VAL A 151 -19.05 -7.91 0.71
C VAL A 151 -19.24 -8.67 -0.61
N SER A 152 -20.19 -8.24 -1.45
CA SER A 152 -20.47 -8.90 -2.74
C SER A 152 -19.25 -8.98 -3.65
N LEU A 153 -18.49 -7.89 -3.78
CA LEU A 153 -17.26 -7.88 -4.59
C LEU A 153 -16.17 -8.74 -3.96
N ARG A 154 -16.03 -8.71 -2.63
CA ARG A 154 -15.04 -9.54 -1.92
C ARG A 154 -15.33 -11.03 -2.08
N CYS A 155 -16.59 -11.45 -2.00
CA CYS A 155 -16.99 -12.83 -2.26
C CYS A 155 -16.78 -13.23 -3.74
N TRP A 156 -16.98 -12.31 -4.69
CA TRP A 156 -16.68 -12.59 -6.10
C TRP A 156 -15.18 -12.75 -6.35
N LEU A 157 -14.33 -11.86 -5.81
CA LEU A 157 -12.87 -12.01 -5.88
C LEU A 157 -12.40 -13.32 -5.24
N GLU A 158 -13.05 -13.75 -4.15
CA GLU A 158 -12.77 -15.03 -3.51
C GLU A 158 -13.08 -16.23 -4.42
N LYS A 159 -14.16 -16.16 -5.21
CA LYS A 159 -14.47 -17.19 -6.22
C LYS A 159 -13.41 -17.22 -7.33
N LEU A 160 -13.02 -16.06 -7.85
CA LEU A 160 -11.95 -15.95 -8.85
C LEU A 160 -10.63 -16.53 -8.33
N HIS A 161 -10.28 -16.23 -7.09
CA HIS A 161 -9.08 -16.79 -6.44
C HIS A 161 -9.13 -18.33 -6.38
N LEU A 162 -10.29 -18.91 -6.06
CA LEU A 162 -10.47 -20.37 -6.07
C LEU A 162 -10.39 -20.99 -7.48
N GLN A 163 -10.72 -20.22 -8.53
CA GLN A 163 -10.51 -20.60 -9.93
C GLN A 163 -9.05 -20.49 -10.38
N GLY A 164 -8.14 -20.04 -9.52
CA GLY A 164 -6.72 -19.90 -9.83
C GLY A 164 -6.33 -18.56 -10.47
N GLN A 165 -7.26 -17.59 -10.49
CA GLN A 165 -6.97 -16.26 -11.01
C GLN A 165 -5.91 -15.55 -10.14
N PRO A 166 -4.82 -15.02 -10.70
CA PRO A 166 -3.87 -14.21 -9.95
C PRO A 166 -4.43 -12.81 -9.63
N ILE A 167 -4.54 -12.53 -8.33
CA ILE A 167 -5.12 -11.29 -7.80
C ILE A 167 -4.13 -10.64 -6.81
N LEU A 168 -3.84 -9.37 -7.02
CA LEU A 168 -3.14 -8.51 -6.07
C LEU A 168 -4.15 -7.63 -5.34
N LEU A 169 -4.30 -7.82 -4.03
CA LEU A 169 -5.07 -6.92 -3.17
C LEU A 169 -4.14 -5.99 -2.40
N LEU A 170 -4.46 -4.71 -2.35
CA LEU A 170 -3.77 -3.75 -1.47
C LEU A 170 -4.75 -3.16 -0.47
N ALA A 171 -4.37 -3.17 0.81
CA ALA A 171 -5.26 -2.72 1.88
C ALA A 171 -4.48 -2.06 3.02
N THR A 172 -5.12 -1.08 3.69
CA THR A 172 -4.54 -0.47 4.90
C THR A 172 -4.93 -1.28 6.13
N TYR A 173 -6.23 -1.54 6.31
CA TYR A 173 -6.76 -2.33 7.42
C TYR A 173 -7.73 -3.40 6.88
N PRO A 174 -7.22 -4.52 6.35
CA PRO A 174 -8.09 -5.54 5.78
C PRO A 174 -8.92 -6.22 6.89
N PRO A 175 -10.22 -6.48 6.67
CA PRO A 175 -11.06 -7.28 7.56
C PRO A 175 -10.52 -8.71 7.76
N ALA A 176 -10.72 -9.29 8.95
CA ALA A 176 -10.37 -10.70 9.26
C ALA A 176 -11.36 -11.72 8.69
N ARG A 177 -11.72 -11.58 7.42
CA ARG A 177 -12.72 -12.44 6.76
C ARG A 177 -12.57 -12.42 5.25
N ASP A 178 -13.30 -13.33 4.61
CA ASP A 178 -13.44 -13.44 3.16
C ASP A 178 -12.05 -13.67 2.50
N ILE A 179 -11.85 -13.17 1.27
CA ILE A 179 -10.59 -13.31 0.53
C ILE A 179 -9.33 -12.90 1.32
N PHE A 180 -9.43 -11.95 2.26
CA PHE A 180 -8.25 -11.46 3.00
C PHE A 180 -7.56 -12.51 3.88
N LEU A 181 -8.31 -13.53 4.36
CA LEU A 181 -7.72 -14.62 5.16
C LEU A 181 -7.03 -15.69 4.31
N LYS A 182 -7.37 -15.77 3.02
CA LYS A 182 -6.90 -16.82 2.13
C LYS A 182 -5.60 -16.46 1.42
N LEU A 183 -5.30 -15.17 1.32
CA LEU A 183 -4.15 -14.69 0.56
C LEU A 183 -2.87 -14.63 1.42
N PRO A 184 -1.72 -15.07 0.88
CA PRO A 184 -0.43 -14.78 1.48
C PRO A 184 -0.19 -13.27 1.54
N ARG A 185 0.41 -12.81 2.66
CA ARG A 185 0.55 -11.39 2.98
C ARG A 185 2.00 -10.91 2.81
N ILE A 186 2.15 -9.74 2.21
CA ILE A 186 3.36 -8.91 2.27
C ILE A 186 3.02 -7.66 3.06
N GLU A 187 3.81 -7.35 4.09
CA GLU A 187 3.67 -6.12 4.85
C GLU A 187 4.71 -5.09 4.39
N LEU A 188 4.25 -3.88 4.10
CA LEU A 188 5.11 -2.77 3.75
C LEU A 188 5.65 -2.12 5.02
N GLU A 189 6.93 -2.34 5.27
CA GLU A 189 7.67 -1.70 6.36
C GLU A 189 7.91 -0.22 6.05
N ALA A 190 8.24 0.55 7.08
CA ALA A 190 8.71 1.93 6.93
C ALA A 190 9.92 1.99 5.98
N LEU A 191 9.98 3.02 5.14
CA LEU A 191 11.12 3.18 4.24
C LEU A 191 12.39 3.55 5.00
N PRO A 192 13.56 3.12 4.50
CA PRO A 192 14.83 3.56 5.07
C PRO A 192 15.00 5.06 4.89
N GLU A 193 15.71 5.68 5.83
CA GLU A 193 16.00 7.11 5.88
C GLU A 193 16.48 7.70 4.55
N ARG A 194 17.39 6.98 3.88
CA ARG A 194 17.91 7.37 2.57
C ARG A 194 16.82 7.51 1.51
N ALA A 195 15.90 6.55 1.42
CA ALA A 195 14.82 6.59 0.44
C ALA A 195 13.84 7.74 0.73
N ILE A 196 13.60 8.06 2.00
CA ILE A 196 12.79 9.22 2.37
C ILE A 196 13.45 10.53 1.96
N ARG A 197 14.77 10.67 2.15
CA ARG A 197 15.51 11.84 1.68
C ARG A 197 15.41 12.01 0.18
N GLU A 198 15.61 10.94 -0.59
CA GLU A 198 15.49 10.98 -2.05
C GLU A 198 14.08 11.43 -2.50
N ILE A 199 13.03 10.98 -1.80
CA ILE A 199 11.64 11.42 -2.06
C ILE A 199 11.44 12.89 -1.71
N MET A 200 11.95 13.36 -0.58
CA MET A 200 11.83 14.75 -0.15
C MET A 200 12.59 15.70 -1.06
N GLU A 201 13.81 15.34 -1.46
CA GLU A 201 14.63 16.10 -2.39
C GLU A 201 13.97 16.17 -3.76
N GLY A 202 13.41 15.05 -4.25
CA GLY A 202 12.62 15.03 -5.48
C GLY A 202 11.44 16.01 -5.43
N GLU A 203 10.61 15.91 -4.40
CA GLU A 203 9.43 16.78 -4.25
C GLU A 203 9.81 18.25 -4.05
N ALA A 204 10.91 18.54 -3.34
CA ALA A 204 11.38 19.91 -3.16
C ALA A 204 11.95 20.51 -4.45
N ASN A 205 12.66 19.70 -5.25
CA ASN A 205 13.13 20.11 -6.57
C ASN A 205 11.94 20.42 -7.50
N ASP A 206 10.89 19.58 -7.47
CA ASP A 206 9.66 19.78 -8.24
C ASP A 206 8.95 21.09 -7.87
N LEU A 207 9.02 21.48 -6.59
CA LEU A 207 8.46 22.73 -6.07
C LEU A 207 9.42 23.93 -6.14
N GLY A 208 10.63 23.75 -6.67
CA GLY A 208 11.65 24.80 -6.76
C GLY A 208 12.19 25.28 -5.39
N LEU A 209 12.04 24.47 -4.34
CA LEU A 209 12.52 24.77 -2.99
C LEU A 209 14.01 24.48 -2.85
N ARG A 210 14.74 25.41 -2.23
CA ARG A 210 16.13 25.18 -1.83
C ARG A 210 16.18 24.42 -0.51
N VAL A 211 16.59 23.16 -0.57
CA VAL A 211 16.72 22.30 0.60
C VAL A 211 18.12 22.42 1.19
N THR A 212 18.19 22.77 2.47
CA THR A 212 19.43 22.68 3.27
C THR A 212 19.46 21.35 4.04
N PRO A 213 20.64 20.75 4.31
CA PRO A 213 20.73 19.50 5.07
C PRO A 213 20.06 19.54 6.44
N GLY A 214 20.09 20.68 7.13
CA GLY A 214 19.43 20.86 8.43
C GLY A 214 17.90 20.76 8.34
N LYS A 215 17.29 21.46 7.36
CA LYS A 215 15.84 21.36 7.09
C LYS A 215 15.43 19.95 6.67
N LEU A 216 16.23 19.28 5.84
CA LEU A 216 15.95 17.92 5.42
C LEU A 216 15.93 16.93 6.60
N ALA A 217 16.85 17.09 7.56
CA ALA A 217 16.88 16.28 8.77
C ALA A 217 15.63 16.48 9.63
N ASP A 218 15.18 17.72 9.81
CA ASP A 218 13.95 18.05 10.54
C ASP A 218 12.70 17.44 9.86
N TRP A 219 12.57 17.60 8.55
CA TRP A 219 11.48 17.00 7.79
C TRP A 219 11.48 15.48 7.88
N GLN A 220 12.67 14.87 7.82
CA GLN A 220 12.83 13.42 7.91
C GLN A 220 12.36 12.87 9.27
N GLN A 221 12.63 13.57 10.37
CA GLN A 221 12.13 13.19 11.70
C GLN A 221 10.59 13.21 11.77
N ARG A 222 9.95 14.11 11.01
CA ARG A 222 8.48 14.20 10.94
C ARG A 222 7.86 13.08 10.09
N ALA A 223 8.58 12.54 9.10
CA ALA A 223 8.06 11.56 8.16
C ALA A 223 8.16 10.09 8.63
N ILE A 224 9.14 9.75 9.47
CA ILE A 224 9.40 8.40 10.04
C ILE A 224 9.18 7.26 9.02
N GLY A 225 9.85 7.34 7.87
CA GLY A 225 9.77 6.28 6.85
C GLY A 225 8.47 6.23 6.05
N ASN A 226 7.53 7.18 6.23
CA ASN A 226 6.29 7.24 5.48
C ASN A 226 6.42 8.18 4.25
N PRO A 227 6.36 7.66 3.01
CA PRO A 227 6.55 8.46 1.81
C PRO A 227 5.45 9.53 1.58
N MET A 228 4.20 9.30 2.03
CA MET A 228 3.16 10.34 1.95
C MET A 228 3.46 11.51 2.88
N LEU A 229 3.87 11.22 4.13
CA LEU A 229 4.25 12.26 5.08
C LEU A 229 5.48 13.02 4.61
N ALA A 230 6.45 12.32 4.00
CA ALA A 230 7.62 12.94 3.41
C ALA A 230 7.27 14.03 2.38
N LYS A 231 6.41 13.69 1.41
CA LYS A 231 5.92 14.66 0.42
C LYS A 231 5.09 15.78 1.04
N ARG A 232 4.24 15.43 2.02
CA ARG A 232 3.37 16.39 2.71
C ARG A 232 4.17 17.44 3.46
N VAL A 233 5.22 17.06 4.19
CA VAL A 233 6.04 18.00 4.96
C VAL A 233 6.72 19.02 4.04
N VAL A 234 7.24 18.58 2.90
CA VAL A 234 7.82 19.49 1.89
C VAL A 234 6.77 20.46 1.35
N LYS A 235 5.54 19.98 1.08
CA LYS A 235 4.42 20.84 0.65
C LYS A 235 3.98 21.83 1.73
N GLU A 236 3.94 21.41 2.99
CA GLU A 236 3.62 22.30 4.12
C GLU A 236 4.63 23.44 4.22
N GLU A 237 5.93 23.14 4.08
CA GLU A 237 6.97 24.16 4.03
C GLU A 237 6.78 25.11 2.84
N TYR A 238 6.52 24.57 1.65
CA TYR A 238 6.26 25.37 0.45
C TYR A 238 5.09 26.35 0.66
N LEU A 239 4.06 25.93 1.39
CA LEU A 239 2.88 26.74 1.72
C LEU A 239 3.10 27.67 2.91
N GLY A 240 4.26 27.63 3.57
CA GLY A 240 4.55 28.43 4.76
C GLY A 240 3.74 28.03 5.99
N LEU A 241 3.27 26.78 6.06
CA LEU A 241 2.52 26.26 7.20
C LEU A 241 3.49 25.81 8.31
N GLU A 242 3.39 26.42 9.50
CA GLU A 242 4.17 25.99 10.66
C GLU A 242 3.70 24.59 11.10
N GLY A 243 4.55 23.59 10.84
CA GLY A 243 4.29 22.17 11.11
C GLY A 243 4.33 21.83 12.59
N ASN A 244 3.26 22.13 13.33
CA ASN A 244 3.24 22.00 14.79
C ASN A 244 2.89 20.61 15.34
N ASN A 245 2.68 19.58 14.51
CA ASN A 245 2.34 18.25 15.03
C ASN A 245 3.10 17.12 14.32
N TYR A 246 3.63 16.20 15.12
CA TYR A 246 4.15 14.91 14.68
C TYR A 246 2.97 13.95 14.44
N ASP A 247 2.59 13.75 13.18
CA ASP A 247 1.43 12.93 12.78
C ASP A 247 1.70 11.40 12.80
N HIS A 248 2.74 10.95 13.50
CA HIS A 248 3.16 9.55 13.45
C HIS A 248 2.39 8.64 14.42
N THR A 249 1.97 7.47 13.93
CA THR A 249 1.33 6.42 14.73
C THR A 249 2.26 5.26 15.10
N GLN A 250 3.53 5.33 14.73
CA GLN A 250 4.47 4.24 14.95
C GLN A 250 4.81 4.10 16.44
N TRP A 251 4.64 2.88 16.94
CA TRP A 251 4.96 2.53 18.31
C TRP A 251 6.48 2.58 18.52
N ILE A 252 6.93 3.44 19.43
CA ILE A 252 8.31 3.43 19.91
C ILE A 252 8.52 2.15 20.72
N ASP A 253 9.51 1.34 20.34
CA ASP A 253 9.90 0.16 21.13
C ASP A 253 10.49 0.60 22.47
N GLY A 254 9.69 0.53 23.54
CA GLY A 254 10.11 0.85 24.90
C GLY A 254 10.97 -0.23 25.58
N THR A 255 11.25 -1.35 24.89
CA THR A 255 12.06 -2.45 25.45
C THR A 255 13.45 -2.00 25.93
N PRO A 256 14.21 -1.14 25.22
CA PRO A 256 15.52 -0.68 25.68
C PRO A 256 15.45 0.09 27.01
N LEU A 257 14.42 0.92 27.19
CA LEU A 257 14.20 1.67 28.43
C LEU A 257 13.90 0.73 29.60
N LEU A 258 13.06 -0.29 29.37
CA LEU A 258 12.73 -1.29 30.38
C LEU A 258 13.97 -2.09 30.81
N ILE A 259 14.81 -2.49 29.85
CA ILE A 259 16.09 -3.17 30.13
C ILE A 259 17.02 -2.26 30.95
N ALA A 260 17.10 -0.97 30.64
CA ALA A 260 17.91 -0.02 31.41
C ALA A 260 17.44 0.09 32.88
N VAL A 261 16.13 0.11 33.12
CA VAL A 261 15.55 0.12 34.48
C VAL A 261 15.88 -1.17 35.24
N LEU A 262 15.80 -2.34 34.59
CA LEU A 262 16.19 -3.62 35.17
C LEU A 262 17.68 -3.65 35.57
N MET A 263 18.56 -3.14 34.71
CA MET A 263 19.99 -3.01 35.03
C MET A 263 20.22 -2.07 36.22
N GLY A 264 19.47 -0.97 36.31
CA GLY A 264 19.51 -0.05 37.46
C GLY A 264 19.17 -0.73 38.79
N PHE A 265 18.10 -1.53 38.83
CA PHE A 265 17.74 -2.27 40.04
C PHE A 265 18.75 -3.38 40.39
N MET A 266 19.38 -3.98 39.39
CA MET A 266 20.47 -4.93 39.62
C MET A 266 21.69 -4.26 40.24
N ILE A 267 22.05 -3.05 39.80
CA ILE A 267 23.14 -2.26 40.39
C ILE A 267 22.82 -1.88 41.85
N LEU A 268 21.60 -1.43 42.13
CA LEU A 268 21.12 -1.13 43.50
C LEU A 268 21.26 -2.34 44.43
N ARG A 269 20.98 -3.55 43.92
CA ARG A 269 21.18 -4.79 44.67
C ARG A 269 22.66 -5.03 45.02
N PHE A 270 23.58 -4.82 44.08
CA PHE A 270 25.01 -4.95 44.34
C PHE A 270 25.54 -3.89 45.31
N LEU A 271 25.03 -2.66 45.23
CA LEU A 271 25.36 -1.60 46.20
C LEU A 271 24.85 -1.94 47.60
N GLY A 272 23.65 -2.53 47.72
CA GLY A 272 23.12 -3.01 48.99
C GLY A 272 24.00 -4.08 49.64
N LEU A 273 24.53 -5.02 48.85
CA LEU A 273 25.52 -5.99 49.32
C LEU A 273 26.82 -5.31 49.75
N GLY A 274 27.35 -4.40 48.92
CA GLY A 274 28.62 -3.72 49.19
C GLY A 274 28.58 -2.80 50.42
N LEU A 275 27.43 -2.18 50.70
CA LEU A 275 27.22 -1.28 51.84
C LEU A 275 26.69 -2.00 53.10
N ASN A 276 26.59 -3.34 53.06
CA ASN A 276 25.98 -4.17 54.10
C ASN A 276 24.57 -3.69 54.53
N ASN A 277 23.82 -3.12 53.59
CA ASN A 277 22.48 -2.60 53.81
C ASN A 277 21.45 -3.60 53.25
N THR A 278 20.91 -4.41 54.15
CA THR A 278 19.91 -5.44 53.86
C THR A 278 18.64 -4.87 53.24
N SER A 279 18.20 -3.69 53.65
CA SER A 279 17.01 -3.04 53.10
C SER A 279 17.20 -2.68 51.63
N LEU A 280 18.35 -2.12 51.27
CA LEU A 280 18.65 -1.73 49.88
C LEU A 280 18.79 -2.94 48.96
N TYR A 281 19.41 -4.02 49.47
CA TYR A 281 19.51 -5.30 48.77
C TYR A 281 18.12 -5.91 48.48
N LEU A 282 17.25 -5.94 49.50
CA LEU A 282 15.90 -6.50 49.38
C LEU A 282 15.03 -5.67 48.43
N ILE A 283 15.06 -4.34 48.53
CA ILE A 283 14.30 -3.45 47.65
C ILE A 283 14.74 -3.61 46.19
N GLY A 284 16.04 -3.63 45.92
CA GLY A 284 16.58 -3.85 44.57
C GLY A 284 16.16 -5.21 43.99
N GLY A 285 16.19 -6.26 44.81
CA GLY A 285 15.73 -7.60 44.43
C GLY A 285 14.24 -7.66 44.09
N ILE A 286 13.38 -7.11 44.96
CA ILE A 286 11.92 -7.10 44.77
C ILE A 286 11.55 -6.30 43.52
N LEU A 287 12.14 -5.11 43.31
CA LEU A 287 11.85 -4.27 42.14
C LEU A 287 12.31 -4.93 40.83
N THR A 288 13.46 -5.62 40.83
CA THR A 288 13.92 -6.36 39.65
C THR A 288 12.93 -7.45 39.25
N VAL A 289 12.42 -8.22 40.22
CA VAL A 289 11.42 -9.27 39.98
C VAL A 289 10.09 -8.68 39.51
N ALA A 290 9.63 -7.59 40.14
CA ALA A 290 8.40 -6.91 39.76
C ALA A 290 8.43 -6.40 38.31
N VAL A 291 9.51 -5.71 37.91
CA VAL A 291 9.67 -5.24 36.52
C VAL A 291 9.84 -6.41 35.55
N GLY A 292 10.51 -7.49 35.96
CA GLY A 292 10.62 -8.72 35.19
C GLY A 292 9.25 -9.38 34.95
N MET A 293 8.38 -9.41 35.95
CA MET A 293 7.00 -9.90 35.81
C MET A 293 6.16 -8.99 34.91
N VAL A 294 6.27 -7.67 35.06
CA VAL A 294 5.59 -6.71 34.16
C VAL A 294 6.04 -6.92 32.73
N ARG A 295 7.33 -7.14 32.48
CA ARG A 295 7.85 -7.50 31.14
C ARG A 295 7.21 -8.78 30.63
N LEU A 296 7.20 -9.86 31.41
CA LEU A 296 6.58 -11.12 31.00
C LEU A 296 5.09 -10.92 30.70
N MET A 297 4.36 -10.16 31.53
CA MET A 297 2.96 -9.83 31.28
C MET A 297 2.79 -9.05 29.97
N ILE A 298 3.57 -7.98 29.73
CA ILE A 298 3.52 -7.19 28.50
C ILE A 298 3.85 -8.03 27.26
N TYR A 299 4.80 -8.96 27.35
CA TYR A 299 5.15 -9.87 26.26
C TYR A 299 4.14 -11.01 26.08
N SER A 300 3.44 -11.43 27.15
CA SER A 300 2.41 -12.47 27.13
C SER A 300 1.03 -11.96 26.75
N LEU A 301 0.78 -10.66 26.93
CA LEU A 301 -0.31 -9.99 26.25
C LEU A 301 -0.09 -10.24 24.75
N PRO A 302 -1.12 -10.72 24.01
CA PRO A 302 -1.00 -10.82 22.58
C PRO A 302 -0.59 -9.43 22.11
N ARG A 303 0.66 -9.29 21.63
CA ARG A 303 1.11 -8.07 20.97
C ARG A 303 -0.04 -7.68 20.06
N GLN A 304 -0.44 -6.42 20.05
CA GLN A 304 -1.28 -5.89 18.97
C GLN A 304 -0.44 -5.94 17.68
N SER A 305 0.03 -7.11 17.26
CA SER A 305 0.38 -7.37 15.90
C SER A 305 -0.94 -7.38 15.18
N ASN A 306 -1.23 -6.31 14.45
CA ASN A 306 -1.81 -6.41 13.12
C ASN A 306 -2.93 -7.45 12.99
N ARG A 307 -3.89 -7.46 13.93
CA ARG A 307 -5.10 -8.24 13.77
C ARG A 307 -5.80 -7.67 12.54
N LEU A 308 -6.19 -8.56 11.65
CA LEU A 308 -7.14 -8.19 10.61
C LEU A 308 -8.43 -7.73 11.33
N GLY A 309 -9.05 -6.68 10.82
CA GLY A 309 -10.06 -5.93 11.59
C GLY A 309 -9.42 -5.08 12.70
N ARG A 310 -9.82 -3.81 12.74
CA ARG A 310 -9.39 -2.80 13.72
C ARG A 310 -9.28 -3.33 15.14
#